data_AF-F5NRC7-F1
#
_entry.id   AF-F5NRC7-F1
#
_cell.length_a   1.000
_cell.length_b   1.000
_cell.length_c   1.000
_cell.angle_alpha   90.00
_cell.angle_beta   90.00
_cell.angle_gamma   90.00
#
_symmetry.space_group_name_H-M   'P 1'
#
loop_
_entity.id
_entity.type
_entity.pdbx_description
1 polymer ?
#
loop_
_entity_poly.entity_id
_entity_poly.type
_entity_poly.pdbx_seq_one_letter_code
_entity_poly.pdbx_strand_id
1 'polypeptide(L)' 'MVTQPQLRDRLWWPGALLTDSAAKAKALKDYQHVMAQLASWEAEAEVVNKNWPPS' A
#
# COMPACT_ATOMS: atom_id res chain seq x y z
N MET A 1 -9.75 13.81 21.12
CA MET A 1 -9.07 14.86 21.89
C MET A 1 -7.61 14.44 22.02
N VAL A 2 -6.66 15.19 21.47
CA VAL A 2 -5.22 14.89 21.62
C VAL A 2 -4.87 15.16 23.09
N THR A 3 -4.60 14.11 23.87
CA THR A 3 -4.35 14.19 25.31
C THR A 3 -2.90 14.52 25.67
N GLN A 4 -2.03 14.74 24.68
CA GLN A 4 -0.63 15.17 24.87
C GLN A 4 -0.45 16.61 24.35
N PRO A 5 -0.46 17.62 25.24
CA PRO A 5 -0.33 19.04 24.87
C PRO A 5 0.93 19.33 24.03
N GLN A 6 2.03 18.63 24.30
CA GLN A 6 3.31 18.79 23.61
C GLN A 6 3.28 18.40 22.12
N LEU A 7 2.33 17.58 21.70
CA LEU A 7 2.18 17.18 20.29
C LEU A 7 1.33 18.17 19.50
N ARG A 8 0.46 18.91 20.20
CA ARG A 8 -0.55 19.80 19.60
C ARG A 8 0.06 20.83 18.66
N ASP A 9 1.14 21.48 19.09
CA ASP A 9 1.76 22.59 18.34
C ASP A 9 3.00 22.14 17.56
N ARG A 10 3.39 20.86 17.69
CA ARG A 10 4.61 20.30 17.11
C ARG A 10 4.36 19.42 15.89
N LEU A 11 3.20 18.77 15.83
CA LEU A 11 2.83 17.92 14.71
C LEU A 11 2.11 18.72 13.64
N TRP A 12 2.49 18.50 12.38
CA TRP A 12 1.65 18.84 11.24
C TRP A 12 0.54 17.78 11.12
N TRP A 13 -0.57 18.03 11.81
CA TRP A 13 -1.69 17.10 11.95
C TRP A 13 -2.26 16.53 10.64
N PRO A 14 -2.35 17.27 9.53
CA PRO A 14 -2.82 16.70 8.27
C PRO A 14 -2.00 15.49 7.78
N GLY A 15 -0.70 15.44 8.08
CA GLY A 15 0.17 14.31 7.74
C GLY A 15 0.33 13.28 8.86
N ALA A 16 -0.26 13.52 10.04
CA ALA A 16 -0.15 12.61 11.16
C ALA A 16 -1.10 11.42 10.96
N LEU A 17 -0.54 10.22 10.80
CA LEU A 17 -1.30 8.98 10.68
C LEU A 17 -1.09 8.12 11.92
N LEU A 18 -2.18 7.88 12.65
CA LEU A 18 -2.20 6.98 13.79
C LEU A 18 -2.66 5.60 13.32
N THR A 19 -1.98 4.55 13.76
CA THR A 19 -2.34 3.17 13.46
C THR A 19 -2.05 2.29 14.66
N ASP A 20 -2.84 1.22 14.81
CA ASP A 20 -2.57 0.13 15.74
C ASP A 20 -1.97 -1.08 15.01
N SER A 21 -1.64 -2.14 15.77
CA SER A 21 -1.06 -3.37 15.25
C SER A 21 -1.99 -4.14 14.31
N ALA A 22 -3.30 -4.10 14.56
CA ALA A 22 -4.29 -4.82 13.75
C ALA A 22 -4.44 -4.16 12.37
N ALA A 23 -4.56 -2.83 12.35
CA ALA A 23 -4.59 -2.02 11.14
C ALA A 23 -3.31 -2.20 10.32
N LYS A 24 -2.14 -2.21 10.98
CA LYS A 24 -0.85 -2.45 10.30
C LYS A 24 -0.76 -3.86 9.69
N ALA A 25 -1.22 -4.89 10.41
CA ALA A 25 -1.21 -6.26 9.90
C ALA A 25 -2.12 -6.41 8.68
N LYS A 26 -3.31 -5.79 8.71
CA LYS A 26 -4.21 -5.76 7.55
C LYS A 26 -3.57 -5.05 6.35
N ALA A 27 -2.99 -3.86 6.58
CA ALA A 27 -2.34 -3.09 5.51
C ALA A 27 -1.17 -3.85 4.88
N LEU A 28 -0.40 -4.60 5.66
CA LEU A 28 0.69 -5.43 5.14
C LEU A 28 0.16 -6.56 4.25
N LYS A 29 -0.90 -7.24 4.68
CA LYS A 29 -1.54 -8.30 3.89
C LYS A 29 -2.12 -7.74 2.58
N ASP A 30 -2.81 -6.60 2.66
CA ASP A 30 -3.39 -5.93 1.49
C ASP A 30 -2.28 -5.52 0.51
N TYR A 31 -1.17 -4.98 1.01
CA TYR A 31 0.00 -4.63 0.18
C TYR A 31 0.59 -5.85 -0.53
N GLN A 32 0.84 -6.94 0.20
CA GLN A 32 1.37 -8.18 -0.39
C GLN A 32 0.43 -8.75 -1.44
N HIS A 33 -0.88 -8.69 -1.20
CA HIS A 33 -1.88 -9.15 -2.15
C HIS A 33 -1.85 -8.33 -3.45
N VAL A 34 -1.79 -7.00 -3.35
CA VAL A 34 -1.69 -6.12 -4.52
C VAL A 34 -0.41 -6.38 -5.31
N MET A 35 0.73 -6.52 -4.62
CA MET A 35 2.00 -6.82 -5.29
C MET A 35 1.96 -8.18 -6.01
N ALA A 36 1.33 -9.19 -5.42
CA ALA A 36 1.15 -10.49 -6.06
C ALA A 36 0.24 -10.42 -7.30
N GLN A 37 -0.85 -9.63 -7.24
CA GLN A 37 -1.73 -9.42 -8.39
C GLN A 37 -1.01 -8.70 -9.52
N LEU A 38 -0.24 -7.65 -9.21
CA LEU A 38 0.55 -6.92 -10.20
C LEU A 38 1.58 -7.83 -10.89
N ALA A 39 2.30 -8.66 -10.11
CA ALA A 39 3.23 -9.62 -10.67
C ALA A 39 2.55 -10.66 -11.57
N SER A 40 1.34 -11.11 -11.20
CA SER A 40 0.56 -12.03 -12.05
C SER A 40 0.18 -11.36 -13.37
N TRP A 41 -0.30 -10.12 -13.32
CA TRP A 41 -0.66 -9.38 -14.54
C TRP A 41 0.53 -9.09 -15.42
N GLU A 42 1.70 -8.79 -14.85
CA GLU A 42 2.93 -8.63 -15.61
C GLU A 42 3.35 -9.92 -16.32
N ALA A 43 3.27 -11.06 -15.64
CA ALA A 43 3.55 -12.37 -16.23
C ALA A 43 2.55 -12.72 -17.36
N GLU A 44 1.25 -12.46 -17.15
CA GLU A 44 0.22 -12.64 -18.18
C GLU A 44 0.48 -11.75 -19.40
N ALA A 45 0.82 -10.47 -19.17
CA ALA A 45 1.16 -9.54 -20.24
C ALA A 45 2.40 -10.00 -21.03
N GLU A 46 3.42 -10.54 -20.35
CA GLU A 46 4.60 -11.10 -21.00
C GLU A 46 4.24 -12.32 -21.88
N VAL A 47 3.38 -13.21 -21.39
CA VAL A 47 2.87 -14.35 -22.18
C VAL A 47 2.10 -13.87 -23.40
N VAL A 48 1.23 -12.87 -23.25
CA VAL A 48 0.48 -12.29 -24.37
C VAL A 48 1.43 -11.67 -25.39
N ASN A 49 2.42 -10.89 -24.94
CA ASN A 49 3.39 -10.25 -25.83
C ASN A 49 4.26 -11.28 -26.58
N LYS A 50 4.60 -12.40 -25.95
CA LYS A 50 5.32 -13.51 -26.60
C LYS A 50 4.46 -14.22 -27.65
N ASN A 51 3.19 -14.46 -27.35
CA ASN A 51 2.30 -15.24 -28.21
C ASN A 51 1.66 -14.42 -29.33
N TRP A 52 1.54 -13.10 -29.14
CA TRP A 52 0.94 -12.19 -30.09
C TRP A 52 1.67 -10.83 -30.05
N PRO A 53 2.92 -10.77 -30.57
CA PRO A 53 3.69 -9.54 -30.54
C PRO A 53 2.96 -8.44 -31.35
N PRO A 54 2.95 -7.19 -30.85
CA PRO A 54 2.38 -6.09 -31.60
C PRO A 54 3.10 -5.94 -32.94
N SER A 55 2.32 -5.71 -34.00
CA SER A 55 2.76 -5.64 -35.41
C SER A 55 3.67 -4.44 -35.69
#